data_AF-A0A7D6ILK0-F1
#
_entry.id   AF-A0A7D6ILK0-F1
#
_cell.length_a   1.000
_cell.length_b   1.000
_cell.length_c   1.000
_cell.angle_alpha   90.00
_cell.angle_beta   90.00
_cell.angle_gamma   90.00
#
_symmetry.space_group_name_H-M   'P 1'
#
loop_
_entity.id
_entity.type
_entity.pdbx_description
1 polymer ?
#
loop_
_entity_poly.entity_id
_entity_poly.type
_entity_poly.pdbx_seq_one_letter_code
_entity_poly.pdbx_strand_id
1 'polypeptide(L)'
;MATTSPARTIFDIGRRTVDRLHAIQRLDALANATDVKIADVEALIAQHPGTRGLVRLRRVLPIVDAGAESPHESRLRLVLIDARLRGDARRRMA
;
A
#
# COMPACT_ATOMS: atom_id res chain seq x y z
N MET A 1 1.53 16.09 -23.07
CA MET A 1 2.13 14.74 -22.83
C MET A 1 1.08 13.89 -22.14
N ALA A 2 0.97 12.60 -22.47
CA ALA A 2 0.03 11.69 -21.79
C ALA A 2 0.58 11.26 -20.43
N THR A 3 -0.24 11.32 -19.38
CA THR A 3 0.08 10.90 -18.01
C THR A 3 -0.92 9.86 -17.52
N THR A 4 -0.53 9.03 -16.55
CA THR A 4 -1.42 8.06 -15.91
C THR A 4 -2.28 8.72 -14.84
N SER A 5 -3.46 8.15 -14.57
CA SER A 5 -4.29 8.56 -13.42
C SER A 5 -3.64 8.17 -12.09
N PRO A 6 -3.97 8.83 -10.96
CA PRO A 6 -3.45 8.47 -9.64
C PRO A 6 -3.66 7.00 -9.27
N ALA A 7 -4.87 6.45 -9.51
CA ALA A 7 -5.17 5.05 -9.25
C ALA A 7 -4.26 4.11 -10.07
N ARG A 8 -4.02 4.44 -11.35
CA ARG A 8 -3.11 3.67 -12.20
C ARG A 8 -1.67 3.76 -11.71
N THR A 9 -1.24 4.93 -11.27
CA THR A 9 0.09 5.14 -10.70
C THR A 9 0.29 4.35 -9.41
N ILE A 10 -0.69 4.32 -8.49
CA ILE A 10 -0.67 3.45 -7.29
C ILE A 10 -0.55 1.98 -7.71
N PHE A 11 -1.39 1.54 -8.64
CA PHE A 11 -1.38 0.16 -9.13
C PHE A 11 0.01 -0.23 -9.68
N ASP A 12 0.61 0.63 -10.50
CA ASP A 12 1.93 0.38 -11.11
C ASP A 12 3.07 0.45 -10.10
N ILE A 13 3.07 1.40 -9.17
CA ILE A 13 4.08 1.50 -8.10
C ILE A 13 3.99 0.31 -7.15
N GLY A 14 2.79 -0.02 -6.67
CA GLY A 14 2.61 -1.05 -5.65
C GLY A 14 2.90 -2.45 -6.16
N ARG A 15 2.65 -2.75 -7.44
CA ARG A 15 3.01 -4.05 -8.03
C ARG A 15 4.50 -4.16 -8.40
N ARG A 16 5.20 -3.04 -8.63
CA ARG A 16 6.61 -3.03 -9.07
C ARG A 16 7.58 -2.87 -7.91
N THR A 17 7.25 -2.13 -6.87
CA THR A 17 8.13 -1.92 -5.71
C THR A 17 8.25 -3.21 -4.87
N VAL A 18 9.48 -3.70 -4.69
CA VAL A 18 9.74 -4.97 -3.98
C VAL A 18 9.79 -4.76 -2.47
N ASP A 19 10.44 -3.69 -2.02
CA ASP A 19 10.53 -3.37 -0.60
C ASP A 19 9.19 -2.87 -0.04
N ARG A 20 8.70 -3.50 1.03
CA ARG A 20 7.38 -3.23 1.63
C ARG A 20 7.30 -1.81 2.18
N LEU A 21 8.34 -1.35 2.88
CA LEU A 21 8.35 -0.03 3.49
C LEU A 21 8.33 1.07 2.43
N HIS A 22 9.21 0.99 1.42
CA HIS A 22 9.24 1.94 0.31
C HIS A 22 7.96 1.91 -0.51
N ALA A 23 7.32 0.75 -0.68
CA ALA A 23 6.03 0.67 -1.33
C ALA A 23 4.99 1.48 -0.56
N ILE A 24 4.84 1.23 0.75
CA ILE A 24 3.88 1.93 1.60
C ILE A 24 4.16 3.44 1.61
N GLN A 25 5.41 3.87 1.83
CA GLN A 25 5.77 5.30 1.84
C GLN A 25 5.39 6.01 0.54
N ARG A 26 5.61 5.37 -0.62
CA ARG A 26 5.25 5.95 -1.93
C ARG A 26 3.75 5.99 -2.16
N LEU A 27 3.04 4.93 -1.74
CA LEU A 27 1.59 4.85 -1.90
C LEU A 27 0.88 5.82 -0.96
N ASP A 28 1.33 5.94 0.28
CA ASP A 28 0.85 6.93 1.24
C ASP A 28 1.05 8.35 0.70
N ALA A 29 2.26 8.70 0.26
CA ALA A 29 2.53 10.02 -0.30
C ALA A 29 1.66 10.35 -1.53
N LEU A 30 1.43 9.37 -2.40
CA LEU A 30 0.56 9.56 -3.57
C LEU A 30 -0.91 9.66 -3.17
N ALA A 31 -1.36 8.90 -2.17
CA ALA A 31 -2.71 8.97 -1.64
C ALA A 31 -2.95 10.25 -0.81
N ASN A 32 -1.93 10.81 -0.17
CA ASN A 32 -1.99 12.10 0.52
C ASN A 32 -2.07 13.27 -0.48
N ALA A 33 -1.27 13.21 -1.55
CA ALA A 33 -1.21 14.25 -2.56
C ALA A 33 -2.40 14.26 -3.54
N THR A 34 -3.28 13.25 -3.49
CA THR A 34 -4.38 13.08 -4.44
C THR A 34 -5.66 12.62 -3.73
N ASP A 35 -6.83 12.80 -4.33
CA ASP A 35 -8.08 12.27 -3.76
C ASP A 35 -8.39 10.83 -4.21
N VAL A 36 -7.35 10.05 -4.52
CA VAL A 36 -7.51 8.69 -5.05
C VAL A 36 -8.19 7.79 -4.02
N LYS A 37 -9.21 7.04 -4.47
CA LYS A 37 -9.88 6.07 -3.60
C LYS A 37 -9.23 4.71 -3.77
N ILE A 38 -9.05 4.00 -2.65
CA ILE A 38 -8.53 2.62 -2.67
C ILE A 38 -9.39 1.71 -3.56
N ALA A 39 -10.71 1.93 -3.57
CA ALA A 39 -11.65 1.22 -4.44
C ALA A 39 -11.31 1.34 -5.95
N ASP A 40 -10.79 2.48 -6.41
CA ASP A 40 -10.38 2.66 -7.81
C ASP A 40 -9.17 1.79 -8.15
N VAL A 41 -8.27 1.61 -7.19
CA VAL A 41 -7.10 0.72 -7.32
C VAL A 41 -7.53 -0.75 -7.29
N GLU A 42 -8.50 -1.09 -6.44
CA GLU A 42 -9.08 -2.43 -6.39
C GLU A 42 -9.79 -2.81 -7.70
N ALA A 43 -10.50 -1.87 -8.31
CA ALA A 43 -11.09 -2.05 -9.63
C ALA A 43 -10.02 -2.36 -10.69
N LEU A 44 -8.88 -1.66 -10.65
CA LEU A 44 -7.74 -1.96 -11.54
C LEU A 44 -7.15 -3.35 -11.26
N ILE A 45 -7.05 -3.77 -10.00
CA ILE A 45 -6.61 -5.12 -9.63
C ILE A 45 -7.54 -6.18 -10.19
N ALA A 46 -8.86 -5.96 -10.12
CA ALA A 46 -9.86 -6.88 -10.65
C ALA A 46 -9.82 -6.96 -12.19
N GLN A 47 -9.58 -5.85 -12.87
CA GLN A 47 -9.51 -5.77 -14.34
C GLN A 47 -8.23 -6.37 -14.94
N HIS A 48 -7.16 -6.54 -14.15
CA HIS A 48 -5.85 -6.98 -14.65
C HIS A 48 -5.36 -8.29 -14.00
N PRO A 49 -6.17 -9.37 -13.99
CA PRO A 49 -5.77 -10.64 -13.37
C PRO A 49 -4.49 -11.19 -14.01
N GLY A 50 -3.68 -11.90 -13.23
CA GLY A 50 -2.42 -12.48 -13.70
C GLY A 50 -1.24 -11.51 -13.84
N THR A 51 -1.44 -10.21 -13.64
CA THR A 51 -0.33 -9.24 -13.69
C THR A 51 0.75 -9.58 -12.64
N ARG A 52 2.01 -9.61 -13.06
CA ARG A 52 3.14 -9.85 -12.16
C ARG A 52 3.17 -8.80 -11.05
N GLY A 53 3.24 -9.27 -9.80
CA GLY A 53 3.36 -8.42 -8.61
C GLY A 53 2.04 -8.08 -7.91
N LEU A 54 0.88 -8.55 -8.39
CA LEU A 54 -0.40 -8.30 -7.71
C LEU A 54 -0.45 -8.81 -6.26
N VAL A 55 0.23 -9.91 -5.94
CA VAL A 55 0.33 -10.41 -4.56
C VAL A 55 1.00 -9.38 -3.64
N ARG A 56 2.02 -8.65 -4.13
CA ARG A 56 2.67 -7.58 -3.37
C ARG A 56 1.73 -6.40 -3.19
N LEU A 57 1.10 -5.93 -4.28
CA LEU A 57 0.14 -4.84 -4.24
C LEU A 57 -1.00 -5.13 -3.24
N ARG A 58 -1.60 -6.33 -3.31
CA ARG A 58 -2.66 -6.76 -2.38
C ARG A 58 -2.22 -6.81 -0.91
N ARG A 59 -0.92 -7.03 -0.63
CA ARG A 59 -0.40 -7.03 0.74
C ARG A 59 -0.18 -5.61 1.28
N VAL A 60 0.16 -4.65 0.44
CA VAL A 60 0.47 -3.27 0.88
C VAL A 60 -0.74 -2.35 0.82
N LEU A 61 -1.67 -2.57 -0.12
CA LEU A 61 -2.82 -1.69 -0.33
C LEU A 61 -3.70 -1.52 0.93
N PRO A 62 -3.99 -2.57 1.72
CA PRO A 62 -4.75 -2.43 2.97
C PRO A 62 -4.01 -1.68 4.08
N ILE A 63 -2.70 -1.43 3.88
CA ILE A 63 -1.85 -0.69 4.82
C ILE A 63 -1.66 0.75 4.32
N VAL A 64 -2.21 1.16 3.18
CA VAL A 64 -2.04 2.55 2.73
C VAL A 64 -2.85 3.50 3.61
N ASP A 65 -2.27 4.65 3.93
CA ASP A 65 -2.89 5.71 4.71
C ASP A 65 -2.62 7.07 4.04
N ALA A 66 -3.69 7.72 3.57
CA ALA A 66 -3.62 9.03 2.94
C ALA A 66 -3.32 10.16 3.95
N GLY A 67 -3.40 9.89 5.25
CA GLY A 67 -3.09 10.85 6.31
C GLY A 67 -1.61 10.98 6.63
N ALA A 68 -0.72 10.14 6.07
CA ALA A 68 0.71 10.23 6.34
C ALA A 68 1.34 11.41 5.59
N GLU A 69 1.90 12.36 6.33
CA GLU A 69 2.51 13.58 5.80
C GLU A 69 4.02 13.41 5.57
N SER A 70 4.61 12.32 6.09
CA SER A 70 6.03 12.04 5.96
C SER A 70 6.37 10.55 5.85
N PRO A 71 7.52 10.19 5.24
CA PRO A 71 7.99 8.81 5.23
C PRO A 71 8.23 8.22 6.63
N HIS A 72 8.49 9.07 7.64
CA HIS A 72 8.71 8.63 9.01
C HIS A 72 7.41 8.21 9.68
N GLU A 73 6.29 8.88 9.40
CA GLU A 73 4.97 8.49 9.88
C GLU A 73 4.52 7.16 9.29
N SER A 74 4.64 6.97 7.97
CA SER A 74 4.38 5.68 7.32
C SER A 74 5.20 4.55 7.95
N ARG A 75 6.48 4.81 8.25
CA ARG A 75 7.37 3.83 8.91
C ARG A 75 6.89 3.52 10.32
N LEU A 76 6.58 4.54 11.13
CA LEU A 76 6.12 4.37 12.50
C LEU A 76 4.82 3.53 12.52
N ARG A 77 3.86 3.87 11.67
CA ARG A 77 2.59 3.15 11.52
C ARG A 77 2.81 1.68 11.16
N LEU A 78 3.70 1.40 10.20
CA LEU A 78 4.06 0.04 9.83
C LEU A 78 4.67 -0.76 11.00
N VAL A 79 5.58 -0.15 11.78
CA VAL A 79 6.19 -0.79 12.95
C VAL A 79 5.11 -1.13 14.00
N LEU A 80 4.16 -0.23 14.26
CA LEU A 80 3.08 -0.45 15.21
C LEU A 80 2.14 -1.59 14.76
N ILE A 81 1.76 -1.62 13.48
CA ILE A 81 0.97 -2.71 12.89
C ILE A 81 1.70 -4.05 13.05
N ASP A 82 2.98 -4.10 12.68
CA ASP A 82 3.77 -5.33 12.74
C ASP A 82 4.02 -5.78 14.21
N ALA A 83 4.13 -4.85 15.16
CA ALA A 83 4.23 -5.17 16.58
C ALA A 83 2.93 -5.77 17.13
N ARG A 84 1.78 -5.23 16.73
CA ARG A 84 0.47 -5.76 17.12
C ARG A 84 0.27 -7.21 16.67
N LEU A 85 0.57 -7.48 15.39
CA LEU A 85 0.46 -8.83 14.82
C LEU A 85 1.30 -9.86 15.59
N ARG A 86 2.51 -9.51 16.02
CA ARG A 86 3.36 -10.37 16.84
C ARG A 86 2.81 -10.62 18.25
N GLY A 87 2.18 -9.60 18.85
CA GLY A 87 1.52 -9.74 20.15
C GLY A 87 0.33 -10.71 20.09
N ASP A 88 -0.50 -10.58 19.06
CA ASP A 88 -1.69 -11.43 18.88
C ASP A 88 -1.30 -12.89 18.57
N ALA A 89 -0.24 -13.12 17.79
CA ALA A 89 0.28 -14.47 17.54
C ALA A 89 0.77 -15.14 18.82
N ARG A 90 1.50 -14.42 19.69
CA ARG A 90 1.96 -14.95 20.99
C ARG A 90 0.81 -15.32 21.93
N ARG A 91 -0.28 -14.55 21.92
CA ARG A 91 -1.47 -14.83 22.74
C ARG A 91 -2.27 -16.06 22.29
N ARG A 92 -2.19 -16.45 21.01
CA ARG A 92 -2.89 -17.64 20.49
C ARG A 92 -2.16 -18.96 20.76
N MET A 93 -0.89 -18.88 21.18
CA MET A 93 -0.03 -20.04 21.44
C MET A 93 0.16 -20.32 22.94
N ALA A 94 -0.41 -19.47 23.80
CA ALA A 94 -0.43 -19.61 25.26
C ALA A 94 -1.84 -19.99 25.71
#